data_AF-A0A5B8R7A0-F1
#
_entry.id   AF-A0A5B8R7A0-F1
#
_cell.length_a   1.000
_cell.length_b   1.000
_cell.length_c   1.000
_cell.angle_alpha   90.00
_cell.angle_beta   90.00
_cell.angle_gamma   90.00
#
_symmetry.space_group_name_H-M   'P 1'
#
loop_
_entity.id
_entity.type
_entity.pdbx_description
1 polymer ?
#
loop_
_entity_poly.entity_id
_entity_poly.type
_entity_poly.pdbx_seq_one_letter_code
_entity_poly.pdbx_strand_id
1 'polypeptide(L)'
;MSFLNNLLFGYYPYIAGTVFLLGSIVRFDMSQYTWKTNSSQLFDSSRRFRIGNILFHVGIILLFFGHLVGLLMPHWMYPWFGLTPGSKQVMAMTAGGIFGTLALVGGWILIQRRLTNERVRANSSRMDTFIILLLYVQLVLGMLTIPVSATHLDGGTMLELADWAQHIVTFRPGAAEYIADVSLVFKLHLFLGLTTFLVFPFTRLVHIWSAPVWYLGRSYQLVRQRQG
;
A
#
# COMPACT_ATOMS: atom_id res chain seq x y z
N MET A 1 -17.86 20.50 11.29
CA MET A 1 -17.32 19.22 10.78
C MET A 1 -18.42 18.17 10.75
N SER A 2 -18.58 17.44 9.65
CA SER A 2 -19.60 16.38 9.58
C SER A 2 -19.17 15.15 10.38
N PHE A 3 -20.12 14.46 11.01
CA PHE A 3 -19.86 13.20 11.73
C PHE A 3 -19.11 12.18 10.86
N LEU A 4 -19.49 12.09 9.57
CA LEU A 4 -18.87 11.16 8.62
C LEU A 4 -17.37 11.43 8.41
N ASN A 5 -16.94 12.69 8.38
CA ASN A 5 -15.52 13.03 8.25
C ASN A 5 -14.71 12.54 9.45
N ASN A 6 -15.21 12.76 10.67
CA ASN A 6 -14.59 12.26 11.89
C ASN A 6 -14.58 10.72 11.96
N LEU A 7 -15.66 10.08 11.53
CA LEU A 7 -15.74 8.62 11.47
C LEU A 7 -14.66 8.04 10.54
N LEU A 8 -14.57 8.54 9.31
CA LEU A 8 -13.70 7.96 8.28
C LEU A 8 -12.22 8.36 8.41
N PHE A 9 -11.93 9.58 8.88
CA PHE A 9 -10.56 10.11 8.90
C PHE A 9 -10.02 10.40 10.30
N GLY A 10 -10.86 10.26 11.33
CA GLY A 10 -10.44 10.31 12.74
C GLY A 10 -10.40 8.92 13.37
N TYR A 11 -11.52 8.19 13.38
CA TYR A 11 -11.65 6.92 14.11
C TYR A 11 -11.25 5.68 13.29
N TYR A 12 -11.72 5.59 12.05
CA TYR A 12 -11.46 4.44 11.17
C TYR A 12 -9.97 4.08 10.99
N PRO A 13 -9.02 5.05 10.92
CA PRO A 13 -7.59 4.72 10.85
C PRO A 13 -7.10 3.86 12.02
N TYR A 14 -7.57 4.14 13.25
CA TYR A 14 -7.21 3.37 14.44
C TYR A 14 -7.84 1.98 14.44
N ILE A 15 -9.08 1.84 13.94
CA ILE A 15 -9.73 0.53 13.76
C ILE A 15 -8.94 -0.31 12.75
N ALA A 16 -8.65 0.26 11.58
CA ALA A 16 -7.88 -0.39 10.53
C ALA A 16 -6.47 -0.78 11.01
N GLY A 17 -5.77 0.13 11.69
CA GLY A 17 -4.44 -0.12 12.26
C GLY A 17 -4.44 -1.20 13.34
N THR A 18 -5.43 -1.19 14.23
CA THR A 18 -5.56 -2.21 15.30
C THR A 18 -5.79 -3.58 14.70
N VAL A 19 -6.73 -3.72 13.76
CA VAL A 19 -7.01 -4.98 13.08
C VAL A 19 -5.80 -5.43 12.25
N PHE A 20 -5.14 -4.51 11.55
CA PHE A 20 -3.92 -4.79 10.80
C PHE A 20 -2.83 -5.43 11.69
N LEU A 21 -2.50 -4.81 12.82
CA LEU A 21 -1.44 -5.27 13.71
C LEU A 21 -1.84 -6.54 14.46
N LEU A 22 -2.96 -6.51 15.19
CA LEU A 22 -3.38 -7.66 16.02
C LEU A 22 -3.78 -8.85 15.16
N GLY A 23 -4.48 -8.63 14.05
CA GLY A 23 -4.82 -9.69 13.11
C GLY A 23 -3.59 -10.32 12.48
N SER A 24 -2.54 -9.53 12.20
CA SER A 24 -1.27 -10.08 11.70
C SER A 24 -0.58 -10.93 12.75
N ILE A 25 -0.49 -10.45 14.00
CA ILE A 25 0.12 -11.20 15.12
C ILE A 25 -0.62 -12.51 15.36
N VAL A 26 -1.94 -12.45 15.52
CA VAL A 26 -2.78 -13.64 15.76
C VAL A 26 -2.61 -14.67 14.64
N ARG A 27 -2.64 -14.24 13.37
CA ARG A 27 -2.45 -15.16 12.25
C ARG A 27 -1.03 -15.72 12.18
N PHE A 28 -0.02 -14.92 12.55
CA PHE A 28 1.35 -15.38 12.63
C PHE A 28 1.47 -16.47 13.71
N ASP A 29 1.04 -16.23 14.94
CA ASP A 29 1.22 -17.18 16.03
C ASP A 29 0.34 -18.42 15.88
N MET A 30 -0.92 -18.26 15.48
CA MET A 30 -1.90 -19.34 15.49
C MET A 30 -2.07 -20.06 14.15
N SER A 31 -1.51 -19.53 13.05
CA SER A 31 -1.84 -20.00 11.70
C SER A 31 -0.68 -19.92 10.68
N GLN A 32 0.53 -20.27 11.12
CA GLN A 32 1.75 -20.30 10.28
C GLN A 32 1.58 -21.01 8.93
N TYR A 33 0.82 -22.12 8.85
CA TYR A 33 0.61 -22.83 7.57
C TYR A 33 -0.09 -21.99 6.48
N THR A 34 -0.85 -20.98 6.90
CA THR A 34 -1.53 -20.03 6.01
C THR A 34 -0.67 -18.81 5.68
N TRP A 35 0.50 -18.65 6.31
CA TRP A 35 1.41 -17.53 6.15
C TRP A 35 2.35 -17.74 4.95
N LYS A 36 1.84 -17.48 3.76
CA LYS A 36 2.56 -17.76 2.50
C LYS A 36 2.15 -16.81 1.38
N THR A 37 3.01 -16.69 0.37
CA THR A 37 2.79 -15.85 -0.82
C THR A 37 1.66 -16.36 -1.71
N ASN A 38 1.25 -17.63 -1.61
CA ASN A 38 0.31 -18.29 -2.52
C ASN A 38 0.67 -18.06 -4.00
N SER A 39 1.90 -18.45 -4.37
CA SER A 39 2.37 -18.37 -5.75
C SER A 39 1.51 -19.26 -6.66
N SER A 40 1.13 -18.72 -7.82
CA SER A 40 0.40 -19.45 -8.86
C SER A 40 1.24 -19.62 -10.13
N GLN A 41 2.54 -19.33 -10.06
CA GLN A 41 3.45 -19.39 -11.21
C GLN A 41 3.54 -20.79 -11.83
N LEU A 42 3.43 -21.85 -11.02
CA LEU A 42 3.42 -23.23 -11.51
C LEU A 42 2.32 -23.49 -12.54
N PHE A 43 1.15 -22.87 -12.37
CA PHE A 43 0.00 -23.04 -13.26
C PHE A 43 0.10 -22.25 -14.56
N ASP A 44 0.87 -21.16 -14.55
CA ASP A 44 1.18 -20.34 -15.72
C ASP A 44 2.45 -19.51 -15.46
N SER A 45 3.53 -19.93 -16.11
CA SER A 45 4.88 -19.34 -16.05
C SER A 45 5.22 -18.50 -17.30
N SER A 46 4.19 -18.05 -18.03
CA SER A 46 4.35 -17.27 -19.26
C SER A 46 5.22 -16.02 -19.07
N ARG A 47 5.86 -15.58 -20.17
CA ARG A 47 6.61 -14.31 -20.19
C ARG A 47 5.75 -13.13 -19.76
N ARG A 48 4.48 -13.11 -20.16
CA ARG A 48 3.49 -12.10 -19.77
C ARG A 48 3.30 -12.06 -18.24
N PHE A 49 3.15 -13.22 -17.59
CA PHE A 49 3.09 -13.30 -16.12
C PHE A 49 4.35 -12.71 -15.47
N ARG A 50 5.55 -13.10 -15.92
CA ARG A 50 6.81 -12.63 -15.34
C ARG A 50 6.95 -11.11 -15.42
N ILE A 51 6.65 -10.53 -16.59
CA ILE A 51 6.66 -9.06 -16.79
C ILE A 51 5.64 -8.39 -15.88
N GLY A 52 4.38 -8.87 -15.88
CA GLY A 52 3.34 -8.30 -15.03
C GLY A 52 3.69 -8.35 -13.54
N ASN A 53 4.26 -9.46 -13.08
CA ASN A 53 4.71 -9.64 -11.71
C ASN A 53 5.81 -8.64 -11.33
N ILE A 54 6.83 -8.47 -12.19
CA ILE A 54 7.94 -7.53 -11.94
C ILE A 54 7.43 -6.08 -11.93
N LEU A 55 6.68 -5.68 -12.96
CA LEU A 55 6.13 -4.33 -13.06
C LEU A 55 5.27 -3.96 -11.84
N PHE A 56 4.39 -4.88 -11.43
CA PHE A 56 3.53 -4.67 -10.27
C PHE A 56 4.34 -4.48 -8.99
N HIS A 57 5.28 -5.39 -8.70
CA HIS A 57 6.02 -5.37 -7.44
C HIS A 57 7.02 -4.20 -7.39
N VAL A 58 7.75 -3.93 -8.47
CA VAL A 58 8.66 -2.77 -8.53
C VAL A 58 7.87 -1.48 -8.33
N GLY A 59 6.76 -1.31 -9.05
CA GLY A 59 5.90 -0.13 -8.91
C GLY A 59 5.34 0.03 -7.50
N ILE A 60 4.71 -1.01 -6.94
CA ILE A 60 4.05 -0.91 -5.63
C ILE A 60 5.05 -0.76 -4.47
N ILE A 61 6.24 -1.37 -4.55
CA ILE A 61 7.28 -1.23 -3.51
C ILE A 61 7.81 0.20 -3.49
N LEU A 62 8.12 0.77 -4.66
CA LEU A 62 8.62 2.14 -4.73
C LEU A 62 7.53 3.15 -4.37
N LEU A 63 6.27 2.89 -4.71
CA LEU A 63 5.13 3.68 -4.21
C LEU A 63 5.02 3.61 -2.70
N PHE A 64 5.14 2.42 -2.09
CA PHE A 64 5.04 2.25 -0.64
C PHE A 64 6.08 3.11 0.09
N PHE A 65 7.36 3.04 -0.32
CA PHE A 65 8.40 3.88 0.29
C PHE A 65 8.23 5.36 -0.04
N GLY A 66 7.76 5.68 -1.25
CA GLY A 66 7.40 7.05 -1.62
C GLY A 66 6.30 7.64 -0.72
N HIS A 67 5.26 6.86 -0.39
CA HIS A 67 4.22 7.27 0.55
C HIS A 67 4.75 7.38 1.98
N LEU A 68 5.55 6.40 2.42
CA LEU A 68 6.10 6.38 3.78
C LEU A 68 6.96 7.62 4.04
N VAL A 69 7.92 7.89 3.17
CA VAL A 69 8.80 9.06 3.27
C VAL A 69 8.03 10.34 2.96
N GLY A 70 7.12 10.30 1.98
CA GLY A 70 6.29 11.43 1.57
C GLY A 70 5.38 11.95 2.68
N LEU A 71 4.71 11.07 3.41
CA LEU A 71 3.76 11.44 4.45
C LEU A 71 4.41 11.62 5.82
N LEU A 72 5.38 10.77 6.18
CA LEU A 72 5.89 10.71 7.55
C LEU A 72 7.19 11.48 7.78
N MET A 73 7.86 11.97 6.74
CA MET A 73 9.00 12.87 6.93
C MET A 73 8.53 14.16 7.63
N PRO A 74 9.05 14.50 8.82
CA PRO A 74 8.70 15.74 9.51
C PRO A 74 9.04 16.97 8.68
N HIS A 75 8.22 18.02 8.78
CA HIS A 75 8.35 19.21 7.93
C HIS A 75 9.69 19.95 8.13
N TRP A 76 10.22 19.93 9.36
CA TRP A 76 11.52 20.53 9.68
C TRP A 76 12.71 19.86 8.97
N MET A 77 12.55 18.62 8.49
CA MET A 77 13.58 17.92 7.72
C MET A 77 13.59 18.31 6.24
N TYR A 78 12.53 18.92 5.69
CA TYR A 78 12.45 19.22 4.26
C TYR A 78 13.62 20.08 3.77
N PRO A 79 13.99 21.18 4.47
CA PRO A 79 15.09 22.03 4.01
C PRO A 79 16.46 21.31 4.03
N TRP A 80 16.64 20.29 4.86
CA TRP A 80 17.88 19.51 4.93
C TRP A 80 18.15 18.73 3.64
N PHE A 81 17.09 18.46 2.87
CA PHE A 81 17.16 17.84 1.54
C PHE A 81 16.93 18.85 0.42
N GLY A 82 16.93 20.16 0.71
CA GLY A 82 16.61 21.20 -0.28
C GLY A 82 15.17 21.15 -0.79
N LEU A 83 14.25 20.56 -0.02
CA LEU A 83 12.85 20.40 -0.41
C LEU A 83 11.98 21.55 0.13
N THR A 84 11.07 22.02 -0.71
CA THR A 84 9.90 22.82 -0.32
C THR A 84 8.66 21.93 -0.42
N PRO A 85 7.52 22.30 0.21
CA PRO A 85 6.28 21.55 0.05
C PRO A 85 5.89 21.34 -1.43
N GLY A 86 5.95 22.40 -2.23
CA GLY A 86 5.70 22.33 -3.67
C GLY A 86 6.67 21.42 -4.42
N SER A 87 7.99 21.51 -4.16
CA SER A 87 8.95 20.63 -4.85
C SER A 87 8.79 19.17 -4.44
N LYS A 88 8.45 18.90 -3.18
CA LYS A 88 8.12 17.56 -2.69
C LYS A 88 6.85 17.02 -3.34
N GLN A 89 5.83 17.85 -3.54
CA GLN A 89 4.63 17.46 -4.28
C GLN A 89 4.95 17.13 -5.74
N VAL A 90 5.74 17.94 -6.44
CA VAL A 90 6.16 17.67 -7.83
C VAL A 90 6.96 16.37 -7.92
N MET A 91 7.86 16.13 -6.95
CA MET A 91 8.59 14.87 -6.84
C MET A 91 7.64 13.68 -6.65
N ALA A 92 6.65 13.81 -5.76
CA ALA A 92 5.64 12.78 -5.54
C ALA A 92 4.76 12.52 -6.77
N MET A 93 4.35 13.57 -7.50
CA MET A 93 3.61 13.44 -8.75
C MET A 93 4.43 12.74 -9.84
N THR A 94 5.71 13.09 -9.96
CA THR A 94 6.60 12.52 -10.98
C THR A 94 6.95 11.06 -10.67
N ALA A 95 7.51 10.80 -9.49
CA ALA A 95 7.87 9.45 -9.08
C ALA A 95 6.62 8.56 -8.93
N GLY A 96 5.56 9.09 -8.32
CA GLY A 96 4.28 8.42 -8.17
C GLY A 96 3.61 8.11 -9.50
N GLY A 97 3.67 9.02 -10.48
CA GLY A 97 3.17 8.79 -11.83
C GLY A 97 3.92 7.67 -12.55
N ILE A 98 5.25 7.65 -12.46
CA ILE A 98 6.09 6.60 -13.06
C ILE A 98 5.79 5.24 -12.40
N PHE A 99 5.94 5.15 -11.08
CA PHE A 99 5.79 3.88 -10.36
C PHE A 99 4.33 3.41 -10.31
N GLY A 100 3.38 4.32 -10.24
CA GLY A 100 1.95 4.05 -10.37
C GLY A 100 1.59 3.51 -11.74
N THR A 101 2.18 4.01 -12.82
CA THR A 101 1.99 3.45 -14.16
C THR A 101 2.54 2.03 -14.27
N LEU A 102 3.75 1.77 -13.74
CA LEU A 102 4.31 0.41 -13.70
C LEU A 102 3.40 -0.54 -12.91
N ALA A 103 2.94 -0.10 -11.74
CA ALA A 103 2.05 -0.87 -10.89
C ALA A 103 0.69 -1.13 -11.56
N LEU A 104 0.10 -0.15 -12.24
CA LEU A 104 -1.15 -0.30 -12.99
C LEU A 104 -1.01 -1.30 -14.13
N VAL A 105 0.01 -1.16 -14.98
CA VAL A 105 0.24 -2.08 -16.11
C VAL A 105 0.47 -3.50 -15.59
N GLY A 106 1.32 -3.67 -14.57
CA GLY A 106 1.56 -4.95 -13.93
C GLY A 106 0.30 -5.55 -13.31
N GLY A 107 -0.46 -4.74 -12.57
CA GLY A 107 -1.71 -5.13 -11.92
C GLY A 107 -2.77 -5.56 -12.92
N TRP A 108 -2.92 -4.83 -14.04
CA TRP A 108 -3.83 -5.19 -15.12
C TRP A 108 -3.48 -6.56 -15.72
N ILE A 109 -2.20 -6.81 -16.01
CA ILE A 109 -1.74 -8.10 -16.52
C ILE A 109 -2.08 -9.24 -15.54
N LEU A 110 -1.83 -9.02 -14.24
CA LEU A 110 -2.09 -10.01 -13.20
C LEU A 110 -3.59 -10.26 -12.97
N ILE A 111 -4.43 -9.23 -13.05
CA ILE A 111 -5.90 -9.34 -12.98
C ILE A 111 -6.42 -10.14 -14.16
N GLN A 112 -6.03 -9.76 -15.38
CA GLN A 112 -6.43 -10.44 -16.60
C GLN A 112 -6.08 -11.93 -16.50
N ARG A 113 -4.85 -12.25 -16.11
CA ARG A 113 -4.43 -13.63 -15.87
C ARG A 113 -5.31 -14.34 -14.85
N ARG A 114 -5.58 -13.72 -13.69
CA ARG A 114 -6.35 -14.37 -12.61
C ARG A 114 -7.80 -14.66 -13.01
N LEU A 115 -8.40 -13.81 -13.85
CA LEU A 115 -9.80 -13.93 -14.25
C LEU A 115 -10.00 -14.82 -15.49
N THR A 116 -9.00 -14.90 -16.38
CA THR A 116 -9.14 -15.57 -17.68
C THR A 116 -8.37 -16.87 -17.80
N ASN A 117 -7.28 -17.08 -17.06
CA ASN A 117 -6.54 -18.34 -17.11
C ASN A 117 -7.25 -19.40 -16.25
N GLU A 118 -7.79 -20.43 -16.89
CA GLU A 118 -8.58 -21.50 -16.25
C GLU A 118 -7.87 -22.15 -15.07
N ARG A 119 -6.59 -22.50 -15.22
CA ARG A 119 -5.81 -23.18 -14.16
C ARG A 119 -5.59 -22.27 -12.96
N VAL A 120 -5.27 -21.00 -13.21
CA VAL A 120 -5.05 -20.00 -12.15
C VAL A 120 -6.37 -19.69 -11.44
N ARG A 121 -7.45 -19.53 -12.19
CA ARG A 121 -8.78 -19.23 -11.64
C ARG A 121 -9.32 -20.37 -10.79
N ALA A 122 -9.20 -21.62 -11.27
CA ALA A 122 -9.62 -22.81 -10.53
C ALA A 122 -8.88 -22.99 -9.19
N ASN A 123 -7.65 -22.47 -9.07
CA ASN A 123 -6.82 -22.55 -7.87
C ASN A 123 -6.70 -21.22 -7.12
N SER A 124 -7.51 -20.21 -7.46
CA SER A 124 -7.53 -18.92 -6.75
C SER A 124 -8.67 -18.87 -5.74
N SER A 125 -8.41 -18.31 -4.56
CA SER A 125 -9.48 -17.99 -3.61
C SER A 125 -10.23 -16.72 -4.04
N ARG A 126 -11.46 -16.54 -3.54
CA ARG A 126 -12.21 -15.28 -3.73
C ARG A 126 -11.43 -14.08 -3.18
N MET A 127 -10.73 -14.25 -2.07
CA MET A 127 -9.92 -13.21 -1.46
C MET A 127 -8.70 -12.82 -2.31
N ASP A 128 -8.11 -13.75 -3.07
CA ASP A 128 -7.03 -13.42 -4.00
C ASP A 128 -7.50 -12.49 -5.13
N THR A 129 -8.73 -12.69 -5.62
CA THR A 129 -9.34 -11.83 -6.63
C THR A 129 -9.78 -10.50 -6.04
N PHE A 130 -10.41 -10.53 -4.86
CA PHE A 130 -10.81 -9.30 -4.17
C PHE A 130 -9.61 -8.37 -3.92
N ILE A 131 -8.51 -8.89 -3.35
CA ILE A 131 -7.41 -8.02 -2.94
C ILE A 131 -6.67 -7.41 -4.13
N ILE A 132 -6.52 -8.13 -5.24
CA ILE A 132 -5.87 -7.57 -6.42
C ILE A 132 -6.75 -6.51 -7.11
N LEU A 133 -8.08 -6.68 -7.10
CA LEU A 133 -9.00 -5.66 -7.60
C LEU A 133 -9.01 -4.43 -6.69
N LEU A 134 -9.01 -4.62 -5.37
CA LEU A 134 -8.93 -3.54 -4.39
C LEU A 134 -7.66 -2.71 -4.58
N LEU A 135 -6.49 -3.35 -4.72
CA LEU A 135 -5.23 -2.68 -4.99
C LEU A 135 -5.23 -1.97 -6.35
N TYR A 136 -5.88 -2.54 -7.36
CA TYR A 136 -5.97 -1.89 -8.67
C TYR A 136 -6.84 -0.64 -8.64
N VAL A 137 -7.99 -0.68 -7.96
CA VAL A 137 -8.82 0.51 -7.74
C VAL A 137 -8.06 1.56 -6.92
N GLN A 138 -7.30 1.15 -5.91
CA GLN A 138 -6.44 2.05 -5.13
C GLN A 138 -5.40 2.75 -6.01
N LEU A 139 -4.74 2.00 -6.91
CA LEU A 139 -3.79 2.55 -7.87
C LEU A 139 -4.46 3.53 -8.84
N VAL A 140 -5.65 3.21 -9.36
CA VAL A 140 -6.41 4.11 -10.22
C VAL A 140 -6.75 5.40 -9.49
N LEU A 141 -7.27 5.32 -8.26
CA LEU A 141 -7.55 6.50 -7.44
C LEU A 141 -6.28 7.33 -7.21
N GLY A 142 -5.14 6.69 -6.91
CA GLY A 142 -3.86 7.39 -6.74
C GLY A 142 -3.35 8.07 -8.01
N MET A 143 -3.59 7.49 -9.18
CA MET A 143 -3.26 8.16 -10.45
C MET A 143 -4.21 9.33 -10.74
N LEU A 144 -5.48 9.21 -10.36
CA LEU A 144 -6.47 10.28 -10.50
C LEU A 144 -6.22 11.47 -9.56
N THR A 145 -5.47 11.31 -8.48
CA THR A 145 -5.08 12.46 -7.64
C THR A 145 -4.04 13.36 -8.33
N ILE A 146 -3.20 12.83 -9.22
CA ILE A 146 -2.13 13.59 -9.90
C ILE A 146 -2.66 14.80 -10.68
N PRO A 147 -3.67 14.67 -11.57
CA PRO A 147 -4.20 15.83 -12.28
C PRO A 147 -4.87 16.85 -11.35
N VAL A 148 -5.43 16.42 -10.21
CA VAL A 148 -5.97 17.34 -9.20
C VAL A 148 -4.83 18.11 -8.54
N SER A 149 -3.78 17.42 -8.09
CA SER A 149 -2.57 18.06 -7.55
C SER A 149 -1.89 19.03 -8.51
N ALA A 150 -1.98 18.77 -9.82
CA ALA A 150 -1.41 19.62 -10.85
C ALA A 150 -2.06 21.01 -10.92
N THR A 151 -3.26 21.19 -10.34
CA THR A 151 -3.94 22.50 -10.27
C THR A 151 -3.41 23.41 -9.16
N HIS A 152 -2.63 22.87 -8.21
CA HIS A 152 -2.11 23.59 -7.05
C HIS A 152 -0.69 23.10 -6.67
N LEU A 153 0.34 23.68 -7.29
CA LEU A 153 1.74 23.23 -7.13
C LEU A 153 2.47 23.82 -5.91
N ASP A 154 1.79 24.60 -5.09
CA ASP A 154 2.31 25.21 -3.86
C ASP A 154 2.53 24.19 -2.73
N GLY A 155 1.84 23.04 -2.79
CA GLY A 155 1.98 21.95 -1.83
C GLY A 155 1.01 22.00 -0.65
N GLY A 156 0.05 22.93 -0.60
CA GLY A 156 -0.93 23.06 0.50
C GLY A 156 -1.68 21.75 0.78
N THR A 157 -2.36 21.19 -0.22
CA THR A 157 -3.06 19.90 -0.08
C THR A 157 -2.12 18.75 0.32
N MET A 158 -0.88 18.78 -0.17
CA MET A 158 0.14 17.77 0.20
C MET A 158 0.53 17.88 1.68
N LEU A 159 0.61 19.10 2.22
CA LEU A 159 0.83 19.33 3.66
C LEU A 159 -0.37 18.87 4.48
N GLU A 160 -1.60 19.17 4.09
CA GLU A 160 -2.81 18.69 4.77
C GLU A 160 -2.83 17.16 4.89
N LEU A 161 -2.52 16.45 3.80
CA LEU A 161 -2.42 14.99 3.80
C LEU A 161 -1.30 14.45 4.68
N ALA A 162 -0.14 15.13 4.68
CA ALA A 162 1.01 14.76 5.52
C ALA A 162 0.71 15.01 6.99
N ASP A 163 0.10 16.14 7.34
CA ASP A 163 -0.30 16.49 8.70
C ASP A 163 -1.35 15.53 9.22
N TRP A 164 -2.36 15.18 8.42
CA TRP A 164 -3.32 14.13 8.77
C TRP A 164 -2.61 12.81 9.12
N ALA A 165 -1.73 12.33 8.23
CA ALA A 165 -1.02 11.08 8.44
C ALA A 165 -0.14 11.12 9.69
N GLN A 166 0.62 12.20 9.87
CA GLN A 166 1.48 12.40 11.04
C GLN A 166 0.67 12.47 12.33
N HIS A 167 -0.49 13.15 12.36
CA HIS A 167 -1.35 13.20 13.55
C HIS A 167 -1.88 11.81 13.91
N ILE A 168 -2.33 11.02 12.92
CA ILE A 168 -2.80 9.64 13.16
C ILE A 168 -1.69 8.78 13.76
N VAL A 169 -0.49 8.75 13.16
CA VAL A 169 0.58 7.85 13.64
C VAL A 169 1.23 8.31 14.95
N THR A 170 1.06 9.58 15.31
CA THR A 170 1.52 10.15 16.60
C THR A 170 0.39 10.29 17.63
N PHE A 171 -0.80 9.73 17.35
CA PHE A 171 -1.96 9.73 18.25
C PHE A 171 -2.39 11.13 18.72
N ARG A 172 -2.26 12.14 17.84
CA ARG A 172 -2.68 13.51 18.11
C ARG A 172 -4.14 13.72 17.71
N PRO A 173 -4.92 14.50 18.50
CA PRO A 173 -6.30 14.84 18.16
C PRO A 173 -6.38 15.77 16.94
N GLY A 174 -7.58 15.95 16.39
CA GLY A 174 -7.83 16.91 15.30
C GLY A 174 -7.40 16.44 13.90
N ALA A 175 -6.88 15.22 13.74
CA ALA A 175 -6.40 14.74 12.44
C ALA A 175 -7.43 14.91 11.31
N ALA A 176 -8.71 14.60 11.56
CA ALA A 176 -9.76 14.67 10.56
C ALA A 176 -10.00 16.09 10.01
N GLU A 177 -9.61 17.14 10.74
CA GLU A 177 -9.78 18.53 10.32
C GLU A 177 -8.94 18.85 9.07
N TYR A 178 -7.74 18.26 8.97
CA TYR A 178 -6.88 18.40 7.79
C TYR A 178 -7.48 17.81 6.50
N ILE A 179 -8.46 16.91 6.62
CA ILE A 179 -9.09 16.25 5.45
C ILE A 179 -10.42 16.91 5.06
N ALA A 180 -10.92 17.83 5.87
CA ALA A 180 -12.26 18.38 5.74
C ALA A 180 -12.56 18.94 4.34
N ASP A 181 -11.66 19.76 3.82
CA ASP A 181 -11.85 20.51 2.57
C ASP A 181 -11.06 19.92 1.40
N VAL A 182 -10.32 18.84 1.65
CA VAL A 182 -9.61 18.09 0.61
C VAL A 182 -10.59 17.49 -0.40
N SER A 183 -10.22 17.51 -1.67
CA SER A 183 -11.05 16.98 -2.76
C SER A 183 -11.40 15.49 -2.57
N LEU A 184 -12.55 15.09 -3.14
CA LEU A 184 -13.13 13.76 -2.94
C LEU A 184 -12.18 12.63 -3.36
N VAL A 185 -11.36 12.80 -4.40
CA VAL A 185 -10.46 11.75 -4.89
C VAL A 185 -9.42 11.35 -3.84
N PHE A 186 -8.86 12.31 -3.08
CA PHE A 186 -7.94 11.99 -2.00
C PHE A 186 -8.66 11.30 -0.85
N LYS A 187 -9.88 11.75 -0.49
CA LYS A 187 -10.71 11.10 0.54
C LYS A 187 -10.98 9.63 0.21
N LEU A 188 -11.35 9.34 -1.04
CA LEU A 188 -11.55 7.98 -1.53
C LEU A 188 -10.25 7.16 -1.48
N HIS A 189 -9.13 7.76 -1.91
CA HIS A 189 -7.81 7.13 -1.87
C HIS A 189 -7.36 6.80 -0.45
N LEU A 190 -7.56 7.71 0.51
CA LEU A 190 -7.24 7.48 1.92
C LEU A 190 -8.12 6.37 2.52
N PHE A 191 -9.43 6.45 2.32
CA PHE A 191 -10.36 5.44 2.84
C PHE A 191 -10.06 4.03 2.31
N LEU A 192 -9.86 3.89 1.00
CA LEU A 192 -9.56 2.60 0.39
C LEU A 192 -8.14 2.11 0.75
N GLY A 193 -7.19 3.04 0.90
CA GLY A 193 -5.86 2.76 1.43
C GLY A 193 -5.92 2.15 2.84
N LEU A 194 -6.63 2.79 3.76
CA LEU A 194 -6.88 2.28 5.12
C LEU A 194 -7.64 0.94 5.11
N THR A 195 -8.61 0.79 4.20
CA THR A 195 -9.31 -0.48 3.99
C THR A 195 -8.36 -1.60 3.58
N THR A 196 -7.32 -1.29 2.80
CA THR A 196 -6.25 -2.26 2.45
C THR A 196 -5.56 -2.80 3.70
N PHE A 197 -5.24 -1.93 4.66
CA PHE A 197 -4.66 -2.33 5.95
C PHE A 197 -5.65 -3.14 6.80
N LEU A 198 -6.92 -2.74 6.84
CA LEU A 198 -7.97 -3.48 7.54
C LEU A 198 -8.09 -4.93 7.06
N VAL A 199 -8.08 -5.17 5.74
CA VAL A 199 -8.22 -6.51 5.17
C VAL A 199 -6.89 -7.28 5.07
N PHE A 200 -5.75 -6.60 5.27
CA PHE A 200 -4.41 -7.14 5.14
C PHE A 200 -4.21 -8.50 5.85
N PRO A 201 -4.51 -8.65 7.16
CA PRO A 201 -4.23 -9.89 7.88
C PRO A 201 -5.08 -11.08 7.40
N PHE A 202 -6.16 -10.83 6.67
CA PHE A 202 -7.08 -11.86 6.15
C PHE A 202 -6.81 -12.24 4.70
N THR A 203 -5.80 -11.64 4.07
CA THR A 203 -5.48 -11.85 2.65
C THR A 203 -4.08 -12.42 2.46
N ARG A 204 -3.67 -12.60 1.21
CA ARG A 204 -2.29 -12.96 0.87
C ARG A 204 -1.28 -11.88 1.24
N LEU A 205 -1.69 -10.65 1.59
CA LEU A 205 -0.78 -9.52 1.86
C LEU A 205 0.19 -9.75 3.02
N VAL A 206 -0.11 -10.69 3.92
CA VAL A 206 0.81 -11.11 4.99
C VAL A 206 2.20 -11.49 4.51
N HIS A 207 2.37 -11.87 3.23
CA HIS A 207 3.69 -12.12 2.66
C HIS A 207 4.63 -10.91 2.70
N ILE A 208 4.10 -9.68 2.76
CA ILE A 208 4.88 -8.44 2.81
C ILE A 208 5.74 -8.38 4.09
N TRP A 209 5.21 -8.86 5.23
CA TRP A 209 5.97 -8.97 6.48
C TRP A 209 7.18 -9.90 6.37
N SER A 210 7.18 -10.81 5.41
CA SER A 210 8.23 -11.82 5.21
C SER A 210 9.20 -11.45 4.08
N ALA A 211 9.34 -10.17 3.76
CA ALA A 211 10.41 -9.70 2.87
C ALA A 211 11.77 -10.25 3.35
N PRO A 212 12.49 -11.03 2.53
CA PRO A 212 13.61 -11.85 3.00
C PRO A 212 14.92 -11.05 3.13
N VAL A 213 14.88 -9.87 3.76
CA VAL A 213 16.05 -8.98 3.92
C VAL A 213 17.21 -9.65 4.66
N TRP A 214 16.89 -10.54 5.61
CA TRP A 214 17.88 -11.30 6.39
C TRP A 214 18.64 -12.34 5.56
N TYR A 215 18.17 -12.71 4.37
CA TYR A 215 18.86 -13.66 3.50
C TYR A 215 20.21 -13.11 3.02
N LEU A 216 20.37 -11.78 2.91
CA LEU A 216 21.60 -11.14 2.45
C LEU A 216 22.82 -11.44 3.34
N GLY A 217 22.61 -11.69 4.63
CA GLY A 217 23.67 -12.01 5.59
C GLY A 217 23.66 -13.46 6.08
N ARG A 218 22.81 -14.33 5.52
CA ARG A 218 22.60 -15.69 6.02
C ARG A 218 23.53 -16.69 5.32
N SER A 219 24.14 -17.58 6.09
CA SER A 219 24.90 -18.71 5.54
C SER A 219 24.01 -19.63 4.69
N TYR A 220 24.59 -20.22 3.64
CA TYR A 220 23.88 -21.15 2.77
C TYR A 220 23.42 -22.42 3.50
N GLN A 221 24.28 -22.98 4.36
CA GLN A 221 23.98 -24.18 5.12
C GLN A 221 23.40 -23.82 6.49
N LEU A 222 22.33 -24.51 6.86
CA LEU A 222 21.59 -24.27 8.10
C LEU A 222 21.30 -25.61 8.75
N VAL A 223 21.88 -25.85 9.91
CA VAL A 223 21.68 -27.07 10.67
C VAL A 223 20.93 -26.69 11.94
N ARG A 224 19.79 -27.34 12.19
CA ARG A 224 19.05 -27.18 13.44
C ARG A 224 19.45 -28.31 14.39
N GLN A 225 19.87 -27.94 15.60
CA GLN A 225 20.16 -28.91 16.64
C GLN A 225 18.87 -29.59 17.12
N ARG A 226 19.00 -30.79 17.69
CA ARG A 226 17.87 -31.49 18.31
C ARG A 226 17.37 -30.68 19.49
N GLN A 227 16.10 -30.29 19.46
CA GLN A 227 15.41 -29.72 20.61
C GLN A 227 15.00 -30.89 21.53
N GLY A 228 15.43 -30.82 22.80
CA GLY A 228 15.13 -31.81 23.84
C GLY A 228 13.69 -31.72 24.31
#